data_AF-A0A945WLL5-F1
#
_entry.id   AF-A0A945WLL5-F1
#
_cell.length_a   1.000
_cell.length_b   1.000
_cell.length_c   1.000
_cell.angle_alpha   90.00
_cell.angle_beta   90.00
_cell.angle_gamma   90.00
#
_symmetry.space_group_name_H-M   'P 1'
#
loop_
_entity.id
_entity.type
_entity.pdbx_description
1 polymer ?
#
loop_
_entity_poly.entity_id
_entity_poly.type
_entity_poly.pdbx_seq_one_letter_code
_entity_poly.pdbx_strand_id
1 'polypeptide(L)'
;MTKNPVLLWLIIGLAGFAVLPWYAIEDGFWAFEWLFDGYPLDTDYAPLLFLMAQGEAPWLWPTAGFLLASTYALTRDRTDPDFARTLLFAGGGGFAYLMLQGFLIGIDGWEYAILNDLFGETDRQFGMGYGALLMAGGLFFLFSRSLAARGAVNGDVFVVGSIALIVIVVILFIFFPVSRVLISAVQDNEGLYSLSVFFTKLFSAKIWGLHCVTSGRGCGVAWNSFALAVAVGISSSLLGLAFALIATRTQFPYKRALRALTVLPIITPPFVIGLALILLVGQSGAMTTFLDWSLGIHPTRWLYGFTGVFLAQTLAFTPIAFLVLIGVVQGVSPSMEEAAQTLRADPWTTFTTVSLPLMRPGLANAFLLGFIESMADFGNPMVLGGNFDVLSTEIFFAIVGAQNDQGQAAVLAIVLLFFTLLAFTAQRRWLGRKSYTTVTGKGDGGIHVELPKRLNWLVFGTAIPWAFMTAVIYLMIMFGGFVKIWGLDHSITLEHYIEAFGITTGEHGLVWTGGAWNSFWTTLTISAVSAPLTAGLG
;
A
#
# COMPACT_ATOMS: atom_id res chain seq x y z
N MET A 1 -34.26 -22.99 -0.76
CA MET A 1 -32.94 -22.56 -1.27
C MET A 1 -32.97 -22.65 -2.79
N THR A 2 -32.98 -21.51 -3.47
CA THR A 2 -33.48 -21.34 -4.85
C THR A 2 -32.56 -21.99 -5.90
N LYS A 3 -33.13 -22.83 -6.78
CA LYS A 3 -32.44 -23.46 -7.92
C LYS A 3 -31.94 -22.47 -8.99
N ASN A 4 -32.24 -21.17 -8.85
CA ASN A 4 -31.84 -20.14 -9.81
C ASN A 4 -31.06 -19.00 -9.11
N PRO A 5 -29.72 -18.96 -9.27
CA PRO A 5 -28.93 -17.90 -8.65
C PRO A 5 -29.16 -16.50 -9.26
N VAL A 6 -29.81 -16.37 -10.43
CA VAL A 6 -30.23 -15.06 -10.98
C VAL A 6 -31.31 -14.47 -10.10
N LEU A 7 -32.29 -15.30 -9.74
CA LEU A 7 -33.39 -14.92 -8.87
C LEU A 7 -32.89 -14.48 -7.49
N LEU A 8 -31.86 -15.14 -6.95
CA LEU A 8 -31.24 -14.74 -5.70
C LEU A 8 -30.71 -13.29 -5.75
N TRP A 9 -29.89 -12.96 -6.76
CA TRP A 9 -29.30 -11.63 -6.90
C TRP A 9 -30.34 -10.56 -7.26
N LEU A 10 -31.40 -10.93 -7.99
CA LEU A 10 -32.55 -10.06 -8.21
C LEU A 10 -33.29 -9.75 -6.91
N ILE A 11 -33.53 -10.76 -6.06
CA ILE A 11 -34.18 -10.55 -4.76
C ILE A 11 -33.32 -9.65 -3.88
N ILE A 12 -32.00 -9.85 -3.87
CA ILE A 12 -31.07 -9.00 -3.11
C ILE A 12 -31.13 -7.55 -3.62
N GLY A 13 -31.07 -7.34 -4.94
CA GLY A 13 -31.19 -6.01 -5.54
C GLY A 13 -32.54 -5.35 -5.27
N LEU A 14 -33.64 -6.11 -5.35
CA LEU A 14 -34.99 -5.64 -5.04
C LEU A 14 -35.16 -5.29 -3.56
N ALA A 15 -34.56 -6.08 -2.65
CA ALA A 15 -34.55 -5.77 -1.22
C ALA A 15 -33.79 -4.46 -0.95
N GLY A 16 -32.63 -4.26 -1.59
CA GLY A 16 -31.92 -2.98 -1.52
C GLY A 16 -32.73 -1.81 -2.05
N PHE A 17 -33.40 -2.00 -3.19
CA PHE A 17 -34.22 -0.99 -3.85
C PHE A 17 -35.48 -0.59 -3.04
N ALA A 18 -36.14 -1.55 -2.39
CA ALA A 18 -37.47 -1.36 -1.81
C ALA A 18 -37.52 -1.30 -0.28
N VAL A 19 -36.50 -1.78 0.43
CA VAL A 19 -36.55 -1.98 1.89
C VAL A 19 -35.48 -1.20 2.64
N LEU A 20 -34.28 -1.02 2.07
CA LEU A 20 -33.20 -0.38 2.81
C LEU A 20 -33.03 1.09 2.42
N PRO A 21 -32.63 1.96 3.37
CA PRO A 21 -32.32 3.35 3.11
C PRO A 21 -31.34 3.50 1.94
N TRP A 22 -31.68 4.36 0.98
CA TRP A 22 -30.87 4.57 -0.21
C TRP A 22 -29.60 5.37 0.10
N TYR A 23 -29.73 6.42 0.91
CA TYR A 23 -28.61 7.24 1.38
C TYR A 23 -28.10 6.79 2.75
N ALA A 24 -26.89 7.23 3.09
CA ALA A 24 -26.22 6.92 4.34
C ALA A 24 -26.82 7.76 5.47
N ILE A 25 -27.15 7.08 6.58
CA ILE A 25 -27.78 7.67 7.75
C ILE A 25 -26.70 8.31 8.64
N GLU A 26 -26.91 9.57 9.05
CA GLU A 26 -25.94 10.33 9.87
C GLU A 26 -25.68 9.67 11.23
N ASP A 27 -26.73 9.22 11.93
CA ASP A 27 -26.63 8.52 13.22
C ASP A 27 -26.16 7.06 13.11
N GLY A 28 -25.94 6.59 11.87
CA GLY A 28 -25.48 5.24 11.56
C GLY A 28 -26.62 4.23 11.45
N PHE A 29 -26.52 3.38 10.42
CA PHE A 29 -27.52 2.35 10.12
C PHE A 29 -27.80 1.38 11.29
N TRP A 30 -26.78 1.07 12.10
CA TRP A 30 -26.86 0.12 13.22
C TRP A 30 -27.43 0.73 14.50
N ALA A 31 -27.75 2.02 14.53
CA ALA A 31 -28.49 2.64 15.62
C ALA A 31 -29.99 2.25 15.58
N PHE A 32 -30.49 1.78 14.43
CA PHE A 32 -31.89 1.39 14.19
C PHE A 32 -32.93 2.49 14.45
N GLU A 33 -32.52 3.73 14.71
CA GLU A 33 -33.44 4.88 14.92
C GLU A 33 -34.25 5.20 13.66
N TRP A 34 -33.63 5.04 12.49
CA TRP A 34 -34.26 5.19 11.18
C TRP A 34 -35.53 4.34 10.97
N LEU A 35 -35.72 3.24 11.71
CA LEU A 35 -36.95 2.42 11.62
C LEU A 35 -38.16 3.09 12.26
N PHE A 36 -37.93 3.98 13.22
CA PHE A 36 -38.97 4.61 14.03
C PHE A 36 -39.17 6.08 13.68
N ASP A 37 -38.18 6.70 13.04
CA ASP A 37 -38.18 8.11 12.66
C ASP A 37 -38.66 8.28 11.21
N GLY A 38 -39.95 8.07 10.94
CA GLY A 38 -40.56 8.42 9.65
C GLY A 38 -40.35 7.44 8.47
N TYR A 39 -39.65 6.32 8.66
CA TYR A 39 -39.54 5.28 7.62
C TYR A 39 -40.91 4.65 7.25
N PRO A 40 -41.18 4.37 5.96
CA PRO A 40 -40.31 4.52 4.79
C PRO A 40 -40.53 5.81 3.99
N LEU A 41 -41.31 6.77 4.51
CA LEU A 41 -41.74 7.95 3.75
C LEU A 41 -40.81 9.15 3.92
N ASP A 42 -40.07 9.24 5.01
CA ASP A 42 -39.09 10.29 5.22
C ASP A 42 -37.91 10.17 4.22
N THR A 43 -37.54 11.27 3.57
CA THR A 43 -36.52 11.31 2.52
C THR A 43 -35.13 10.90 3.02
N ASP A 44 -34.83 11.12 4.30
CA ASP A 44 -33.51 10.83 4.88
C ASP A 44 -33.32 9.32 5.11
N TYR A 45 -34.42 8.59 5.29
CA TYR A 45 -34.42 7.15 5.58
C TYR A 45 -35.09 6.30 4.49
N ALA A 46 -35.68 6.93 3.47
CA ALA A 46 -36.48 6.26 2.46
C ALA A 46 -35.65 5.29 1.58
N PRO A 47 -36.20 4.10 1.29
CA PRO A 47 -35.72 3.28 0.19
C PRO A 47 -35.97 3.98 -1.14
N LEU A 48 -35.18 3.62 -2.16
CA LEU A 48 -35.27 4.23 -3.48
C LEU A 48 -36.66 4.12 -4.12
N LEU A 49 -37.37 3.01 -3.90
CA LEU A 49 -38.76 2.86 -4.36
C LEU A 49 -39.67 4.00 -3.85
N PHE A 50 -39.51 4.40 -2.59
CA PHE A 50 -40.32 5.44 -1.97
C PHE A 50 -39.88 6.83 -2.38
N LEU A 51 -38.57 7.06 -2.53
CA LEU A 51 -38.05 8.31 -3.13
C LEU A 51 -38.63 8.51 -4.53
N MET A 52 -38.60 7.48 -5.38
CA MET A 52 -39.20 7.54 -6.72
C MET A 52 -40.70 7.81 -6.69
N ALA A 53 -41.44 7.18 -5.77
CA ALA A 53 -42.88 7.38 -5.63
C ALA A 53 -43.25 8.81 -5.20
N GLN A 54 -42.36 9.48 -4.46
CA GLN A 54 -42.52 10.88 -4.04
C GLN A 54 -42.06 11.88 -5.11
N GLY A 55 -41.47 11.41 -6.21
CA GLY A 55 -40.88 12.25 -7.25
C GLY A 55 -39.48 12.77 -6.90
N GLU A 56 -38.90 12.26 -5.81
CA GLU A 56 -37.55 12.59 -5.37
C GLU A 56 -36.50 11.80 -6.18
N ALA A 57 -35.36 12.44 -6.41
CA ALA A 57 -34.21 11.87 -7.14
C ALA A 57 -34.55 11.22 -8.51
N PRO A 58 -35.16 11.97 -9.46
CA PRO A 58 -35.54 11.45 -10.78
C PRO A 58 -34.37 10.89 -11.59
N TRP A 59 -33.16 11.38 -11.34
CA TRP A 59 -31.94 10.85 -11.94
C TRP A 59 -31.65 9.39 -11.56
N LEU A 60 -32.25 8.84 -10.52
CA LEU A 60 -32.07 7.42 -10.15
C LEU A 60 -33.05 6.49 -10.85
N TRP A 61 -34.09 6.99 -11.52
CA TRP A 61 -35.11 6.18 -12.19
C TRP A 61 -34.55 5.13 -13.17
N PRO A 62 -33.51 5.42 -13.97
CA PRO A 62 -32.91 4.42 -14.85
C PRO A 62 -32.39 3.17 -14.12
N THR A 63 -31.96 3.29 -12.85
CA THR A 63 -31.46 2.16 -12.06
C THR A 63 -32.54 1.11 -11.81
N ALA A 64 -33.76 1.56 -11.51
CA ALA A 64 -34.93 0.68 -11.38
C ALA A 64 -35.27 0.04 -12.73
N GLY A 65 -35.17 0.79 -13.83
CA GLY A 65 -35.34 0.28 -15.19
C GLY A 65 -34.38 -0.87 -15.52
N PHE A 66 -33.10 -0.74 -15.12
CA PHE A 66 -32.11 -1.80 -15.29
C PHE A 66 -32.42 -3.05 -14.45
N LEU A 67 -32.86 -2.88 -13.20
CA LEU A 67 -33.27 -4.02 -12.36
C LEU A 67 -34.49 -4.74 -12.96
N LEU A 68 -35.49 -3.99 -13.40
CA LEU A 68 -36.68 -4.56 -14.06
C LEU A 68 -36.29 -5.28 -15.37
N ALA A 69 -35.42 -4.70 -16.18
CA ALA A 69 -34.92 -5.33 -17.41
C ALA A 69 -34.22 -6.66 -17.13
N SER A 70 -33.53 -6.80 -15.99
CA SER A 70 -32.87 -8.07 -15.63
C SER A 70 -33.84 -9.21 -15.28
N THR A 71 -35.11 -8.92 -15.01
CA THR A 71 -36.14 -9.97 -14.81
C THR A 71 -36.45 -10.73 -16.10
N TYR A 72 -36.28 -10.12 -17.27
CA TYR A 72 -36.46 -10.79 -18.56
C TYR A 72 -35.51 -11.99 -18.73
N ALA A 73 -34.32 -11.93 -18.12
CA ALA A 73 -33.36 -13.03 -18.12
C ALA A 73 -33.88 -14.27 -17.36
N LEU A 74 -34.89 -14.16 -16.49
CA LEU A 74 -35.53 -15.31 -15.85
C LEU A 74 -36.40 -16.13 -16.81
N THR A 75 -36.82 -15.55 -17.93
CA THR A 75 -37.67 -16.21 -18.93
C THR A 75 -36.87 -16.98 -19.98
N ARG A 76 -35.53 -16.88 -19.93
CA ARG A 76 -34.61 -17.43 -20.94
C ARG A 76 -33.70 -18.49 -20.34
N ASP A 77 -33.39 -19.50 -21.14
CA ASP A 77 -32.44 -20.54 -20.76
C ASP A 77 -31.01 -20.01 -20.77
N ARG A 78 -30.15 -20.59 -19.92
CA ARG A 78 -28.73 -20.18 -19.81
C ARG A 78 -27.97 -20.31 -21.13
N THR A 79 -28.39 -21.21 -22.02
CA THR A 79 -27.79 -21.44 -23.34
C THR A 79 -28.24 -20.44 -24.40
N ASP A 80 -29.28 -19.65 -24.13
CA ASP A 80 -29.77 -18.61 -25.05
C ASP A 80 -28.78 -17.43 -25.08
N PRO A 81 -28.28 -17.00 -26.25
CA PRO A 81 -27.45 -15.78 -26.36
C PRO A 81 -28.11 -14.54 -25.75
N ASP A 82 -29.44 -14.46 -25.78
CA ASP A 82 -30.20 -13.33 -25.26
C ASP A 82 -30.21 -13.29 -23.73
N PHE A 83 -30.03 -14.43 -23.04
CA PHE A 83 -29.82 -14.48 -21.59
C PHE A 83 -28.59 -13.66 -21.20
N ALA A 84 -27.46 -13.93 -21.88
CA ALA A 84 -26.21 -13.23 -21.59
C ALA A 84 -26.25 -11.76 -22.01
N ARG A 85 -26.89 -11.43 -23.15
CA ARG A 85 -27.05 -10.03 -23.60
C ARG A 85 -27.90 -9.20 -22.65
N THR A 86 -29.02 -9.76 -22.20
CA THR A 86 -29.91 -9.09 -21.24
C THR A 86 -29.17 -8.80 -19.94
N LEU A 87 -28.47 -9.78 -19.37
CA LEU A 87 -27.70 -9.56 -18.14
C LEU A 87 -26.53 -8.60 -18.32
N LEU A 88 -25.90 -8.55 -19.51
CA LEU A 88 -24.84 -7.57 -19.77
C LEU A 88 -25.41 -6.16 -19.75
N PHE A 89 -26.49 -5.93 -20.49
CA PHE A 89 -27.11 -4.62 -20.60
C PHE A 89 -27.74 -4.18 -19.27
N ALA A 90 -28.55 -5.05 -18.67
CA ALA A 90 -29.26 -4.76 -17.43
C ALA A 90 -28.32 -4.68 -16.23
N GLY A 91 -27.57 -5.74 -15.95
CA GLY A 91 -26.63 -5.78 -14.82
C GLY A 91 -25.44 -4.85 -15.01
N GLY A 92 -24.77 -4.94 -16.16
CA GLY A 92 -23.58 -4.13 -16.43
C GLY A 92 -23.89 -2.65 -16.63
N GLY A 93 -24.93 -2.34 -17.41
CA GLY A 93 -25.40 -0.96 -17.61
C GLY A 93 -25.92 -0.34 -16.32
N GLY A 94 -26.73 -1.07 -15.54
CA GLY A 94 -27.23 -0.59 -14.26
C GLY A 94 -26.12 -0.34 -13.23
N PHE A 95 -25.17 -1.26 -13.12
CA PHE A 95 -24.02 -1.09 -12.24
C PHE A 95 -23.17 0.12 -12.67
N ALA A 96 -22.85 0.23 -13.96
CA ALA A 96 -22.10 1.37 -14.50
C ALA A 96 -22.83 2.70 -14.26
N TYR A 97 -24.16 2.72 -14.43
CA TYR A 97 -24.97 3.91 -14.17
C TYR A 97 -24.91 4.35 -12.71
N LEU A 98 -25.02 3.41 -11.76
CA LEU A 98 -24.87 3.72 -10.33
C LEU A 98 -23.48 4.28 -10.00
N MET A 99 -22.42 3.72 -10.60
CA MET A 99 -21.06 4.25 -10.41
C MET A 99 -20.92 5.65 -11.02
N LEU A 100 -21.56 5.91 -12.16
CA LEU A 100 -21.54 7.22 -12.82
C LEU A 100 -22.20 8.32 -11.96
N GLN A 101 -23.20 7.99 -11.15
CA GLN A 101 -23.85 8.98 -10.26
C GLN A 101 -22.84 9.67 -9.33
N GLY A 102 -21.85 8.94 -8.82
CA GLY A 102 -20.79 9.50 -7.98
C GLY A 102 -19.85 10.48 -8.70
N PHE A 103 -19.95 10.60 -10.03
CA PHE A 103 -19.19 11.56 -10.84
C PHE A 103 -20.05 12.67 -11.45
N LEU A 104 -21.37 12.50 -11.43
CA LEU A 104 -22.30 13.47 -11.98
C LEU A 104 -22.76 14.48 -10.91
N ILE A 105 -22.83 14.03 -9.65
CA ILE A 105 -23.24 14.84 -8.50
C ILE A 105 -22.02 14.98 -7.58
N GLY A 106 -21.53 16.21 -7.46
CA GLY A 106 -20.41 16.61 -6.60
C GLY A 106 -20.87 17.10 -5.22
N ILE A 107 -19.97 17.86 -4.58
CA ILE A 107 -20.20 18.42 -3.23
C ILE A 107 -21.17 19.61 -3.27
N ASP A 108 -21.25 20.31 -4.40
CA ASP A 108 -22.10 21.50 -4.59
C ASP A 108 -23.24 21.25 -5.59
N GLY A 109 -23.64 19.99 -5.78
CA GLY A 109 -24.67 19.60 -6.75
C GLY A 109 -24.09 19.08 -8.06
N TRP A 110 -24.77 19.32 -9.18
CA TRP A 110 -24.37 18.78 -10.48
C TRP A 110 -23.01 19.29 -10.95
N GLU A 111 -22.12 18.37 -11.32
CA GLU A 111 -20.80 18.68 -11.89
C GLU A 111 -20.89 19.29 -13.30
N TYR A 112 -21.99 19.03 -14.01
CA TYR A 112 -22.22 19.54 -15.36
C TYR A 112 -23.50 20.35 -15.41
N ALA A 113 -23.41 21.60 -15.87
CA ALA A 113 -24.54 22.52 -15.94
C ALA A 113 -25.75 21.97 -16.73
N ILE A 114 -25.51 21.13 -17.74
CA ILE A 114 -26.58 20.51 -18.55
C ILE A 114 -27.53 19.62 -17.72
N LEU A 115 -27.06 19.12 -16.58
CA LEU A 115 -27.84 18.26 -15.69
C LEU A 115 -28.82 19.08 -14.83
N ASN A 116 -28.48 20.32 -14.50
CA ASN A 116 -29.43 21.27 -13.88
C ASN A 116 -30.65 21.47 -14.79
N ASP A 117 -30.42 21.62 -16.11
CA ASP A 117 -31.50 21.83 -17.08
C ASP A 117 -32.39 20.58 -17.26
N LEU A 118 -31.82 19.38 -17.08
CA LEU A 118 -32.52 18.09 -17.29
C LEU A 118 -33.26 17.60 -16.05
N PHE A 119 -32.67 17.77 -14.86
CA PHE A 119 -33.13 17.15 -13.63
C PHE A 119 -33.48 18.15 -12.52
N GLY A 120 -33.28 19.45 -12.75
CA GLY A 120 -33.40 20.49 -11.74
C GLY A 120 -32.12 20.65 -10.92
N GLU A 121 -32.04 21.72 -10.12
CA GLU A 121 -30.95 21.89 -9.16
C GLU A 121 -31.01 20.77 -8.11
N THR A 122 -29.84 20.26 -7.73
CA THR A 122 -29.71 19.24 -6.68
C THR A 122 -28.67 19.70 -5.69
N ASP A 123 -28.86 19.35 -4.42
CA ASP A 123 -27.87 19.54 -3.38
C ASP A 123 -26.68 18.58 -3.57
N ARG A 124 -25.80 18.53 -2.58
CA ARG A 124 -24.66 17.60 -2.56
C ARG A 124 -25.07 16.14 -2.69
N GLN A 125 -24.19 15.32 -3.25
CA GLN A 125 -24.36 13.87 -3.18
C GLN A 125 -24.18 13.38 -1.74
N PHE A 126 -25.25 12.86 -1.14
CA PHE A 126 -25.17 12.18 0.15
C PHE A 126 -24.45 10.83 0.00
N GLY A 127 -23.83 10.36 1.09
CA GLY A 127 -23.21 9.03 1.10
C GLY A 127 -24.23 7.97 0.68
N MET A 128 -23.81 6.95 -0.08
CA MET A 128 -24.73 5.86 -0.48
C MET A 128 -24.90 4.86 0.67
N GLY A 129 -26.15 4.55 1.00
CA GLY A 129 -26.56 3.66 2.08
C GLY A 129 -26.57 2.18 1.72
N TYR A 130 -27.11 1.36 2.62
CA TYR A 130 -27.19 -0.10 2.44
C TYR A 130 -28.13 -0.51 1.29
N GLY A 131 -29.15 0.29 0.97
CA GLY A 131 -30.02 0.05 -0.19
C GLY A 131 -29.26 0.12 -1.51
N ALA A 132 -28.49 1.19 -1.69
CA ALA A 132 -27.61 1.36 -2.84
C ALA A 132 -26.53 0.27 -2.91
N LEU A 133 -25.96 -0.14 -1.77
CA LEU A 133 -24.97 -1.23 -1.69
C LEU A 133 -25.52 -2.56 -2.20
N LEU A 134 -26.69 -3.00 -1.70
CA LEU A 134 -27.30 -4.26 -2.13
C LEU A 134 -27.76 -4.22 -3.58
N MET A 135 -28.27 -3.07 -4.03
CA MET A 135 -28.65 -2.85 -5.43
C MET A 135 -27.44 -2.96 -6.36
N ALA A 136 -26.34 -2.26 -6.04
CA ALA A 136 -25.10 -2.34 -6.79
C ALA A 136 -24.52 -3.76 -6.79
N GLY A 137 -24.52 -4.45 -5.63
CA GLY A 137 -24.10 -5.84 -5.51
C GLY A 137 -24.93 -6.80 -6.38
N GLY A 138 -26.26 -6.66 -6.35
CA GLY A 138 -27.17 -7.45 -7.18
C GLY A 138 -26.90 -7.27 -8.68
N LEU A 139 -26.84 -6.01 -9.14
CA LEU A 139 -26.53 -5.69 -10.54
C LEU A 139 -25.14 -6.17 -10.97
N PHE A 140 -24.15 -6.04 -10.08
CA PHE A 140 -22.79 -6.53 -10.32
C PHE A 140 -22.72 -8.05 -10.49
N PHE A 141 -23.37 -8.83 -9.62
CA PHE A 141 -23.36 -10.29 -9.76
C PHE A 141 -24.20 -10.79 -10.94
N LEU A 142 -25.21 -10.01 -11.37
CA LEU A 142 -25.90 -10.26 -12.65
C LEU A 142 -24.97 -10.00 -13.84
N PHE A 143 -24.18 -8.92 -13.79
CA PHE A 143 -23.15 -8.61 -14.79
C PHE A 143 -22.08 -9.71 -14.87
N SER A 144 -21.50 -10.14 -13.75
CA SER A 144 -20.46 -11.17 -13.73
C SER A 144 -20.97 -12.51 -14.31
N ARG A 145 -22.25 -12.81 -14.08
CA ARG A 145 -22.88 -13.99 -14.66
C ARG A 145 -23.08 -13.89 -16.18
N SER A 146 -23.29 -12.69 -16.72
CA SER A 146 -23.28 -12.48 -18.17
C SER A 146 -21.94 -12.90 -18.78
N LEU A 147 -20.84 -12.49 -18.15
CA LEU A 147 -19.48 -12.85 -18.60
C LEU A 147 -19.25 -14.36 -18.53
N ALA A 148 -19.68 -15.02 -17.45
CA ALA A 148 -19.60 -16.47 -17.32
C ALA A 148 -20.48 -17.19 -18.38
N ALA A 149 -21.67 -16.69 -18.67
CA ALA A 149 -22.55 -17.25 -19.70
C ALA A 149 -21.96 -17.13 -21.12
N ARG A 150 -21.10 -16.14 -21.37
CA ARG A 150 -20.34 -15.98 -22.63
C ARG A 150 -19.09 -16.85 -22.72
N GLY A 151 -18.82 -17.70 -21.72
CA GLY A 151 -17.69 -18.63 -21.72
C GLY A 151 -16.42 -18.10 -21.05
N ALA A 152 -16.47 -16.96 -20.35
CA ALA A 152 -15.32 -16.51 -19.56
C ALA A 152 -14.99 -17.54 -18.46
N VAL A 153 -13.70 -17.85 -18.27
CA VAL A 153 -13.19 -18.78 -17.25
C VAL A 153 -13.99 -20.10 -17.20
N ASN A 154 -14.17 -20.74 -18.36
CA ASN A 154 -14.93 -21.99 -18.52
C ASN A 154 -16.40 -21.93 -18.03
N GLY A 155 -16.94 -20.72 -17.85
CA GLY A 155 -18.32 -20.49 -17.38
C GLY A 155 -18.53 -20.65 -15.87
N ASP A 156 -17.45 -20.62 -15.09
CA ASP A 156 -17.53 -20.60 -13.63
C ASP A 156 -17.99 -19.23 -13.13
N VAL A 157 -19.21 -19.19 -12.58
CA VAL A 157 -19.84 -17.94 -12.10
C VAL A 157 -19.15 -17.39 -10.86
N PHE A 158 -18.67 -18.27 -9.97
CA PHE A 158 -18.01 -17.84 -8.74
C PHE A 158 -16.66 -17.22 -9.06
N VAL A 159 -15.84 -17.89 -9.87
CA VAL A 159 -14.50 -17.39 -10.22
C VAL A 159 -14.60 -16.10 -11.04
N VAL A 160 -15.53 -16.01 -12.00
CA VAL A 160 -15.75 -14.78 -12.78
C VAL A 160 -16.24 -13.65 -11.88
N GLY A 161 -17.16 -13.92 -10.94
CA GLY A 161 -17.63 -12.95 -9.95
C GLY A 161 -16.49 -12.41 -9.07
N SER A 162 -15.67 -13.28 -8.52
CA SER A 162 -14.53 -12.91 -7.68
C SER A 162 -13.48 -12.09 -8.45
N ILE A 163 -13.12 -12.51 -9.67
CA ILE A 163 -12.18 -11.75 -10.52
C ILE A 163 -12.76 -10.38 -10.85
N ALA A 164 -14.03 -10.30 -11.26
CA ALA A 164 -14.65 -9.03 -11.60
C ALA A 164 -14.75 -8.08 -10.39
N LEU A 165 -14.99 -8.62 -9.19
CA LEU A 165 -15.06 -7.83 -7.95
C LEU A 165 -13.68 -7.25 -7.62
N ILE A 166 -12.63 -8.08 -7.68
CA ILE A 166 -11.24 -7.65 -7.49
C ILE A 166 -10.89 -6.55 -8.50
N VAL A 167 -11.23 -6.73 -9.79
CA VAL A 167 -10.97 -5.73 -10.83
C VAL A 167 -11.66 -4.41 -10.53
N ILE A 168 -12.93 -4.42 -10.11
CA ILE A 168 -13.66 -3.19 -9.77
C ILE A 168 -13.07 -2.51 -8.54
N VAL A 169 -12.79 -3.27 -7.47
CA VAL A 169 -12.18 -2.72 -6.25
C VAL A 169 -10.82 -2.10 -6.58
N VAL A 170 -10.00 -2.77 -7.39
CA VAL A 170 -8.71 -2.23 -7.85
C VAL A 170 -8.89 -0.97 -8.70
N ILE A 171 -9.87 -0.94 -9.60
CA ILE A 171 -10.16 0.25 -10.41
C ILE A 171 -10.59 1.41 -9.51
N LEU A 172 -11.52 1.19 -8.59
CA LEU A 172 -12.13 2.21 -7.74
C LEU A 172 -11.16 2.74 -6.67
N PHE A 173 -10.41 1.86 -6.00
CA PHE A 173 -9.58 2.23 -4.86
C PHE A 173 -8.11 2.47 -5.22
N ILE A 174 -7.65 2.06 -6.41
CA ILE A 174 -6.27 2.26 -6.85
C ILE A 174 -6.22 3.13 -8.09
N PHE A 175 -6.81 2.69 -9.21
CA PHE A 175 -6.66 3.43 -10.47
C PHE A 175 -7.38 4.77 -10.49
N PHE A 176 -8.55 4.87 -9.87
CA PHE A 176 -9.32 6.10 -9.81
C PHE A 176 -8.63 7.23 -9.01
N PRO A 177 -8.20 7.04 -7.75
CA PRO A 177 -7.48 8.11 -7.04
C PRO A 177 -6.16 8.47 -7.74
N VAL A 178 -5.44 7.48 -8.26
CA VAL A 178 -4.22 7.73 -9.04
C VAL A 178 -4.52 8.56 -10.29
N SER A 179 -5.57 8.25 -11.05
CA SER A 179 -5.92 9.02 -12.25
C SER A 179 -6.33 10.44 -11.91
N ARG A 180 -7.08 10.66 -10.82
CA ARG A 180 -7.42 12.02 -10.33
C ARG A 180 -6.19 12.84 -10.00
N VAL A 181 -5.21 12.24 -9.30
CA VAL A 181 -3.93 12.90 -9.01
C VAL A 181 -3.19 13.22 -10.32
N LEU A 182 -3.12 12.28 -11.27
CA LEU A 182 -2.42 12.50 -12.53
C LEU A 182 -3.09 13.59 -13.41
N ILE A 183 -4.42 13.71 -13.38
CA ILE A 183 -5.15 14.77 -14.08
C ILE A 183 -4.87 16.14 -13.46
N SER A 184 -4.70 16.22 -12.13
CA SER A 184 -4.33 17.47 -11.46
C SER A 184 -3.00 18.05 -11.94
N ALA A 185 -2.09 17.24 -12.49
CA ALA A 185 -0.82 17.71 -13.05
C ALA A 185 -0.98 18.69 -14.23
N VAL A 186 -2.07 18.59 -14.98
CA VAL A 186 -2.38 19.47 -16.12
C VAL A 186 -3.36 20.58 -15.76
N GLN A 187 -3.79 20.67 -14.51
CA GLN A 187 -4.65 21.73 -14.00
C GLN A 187 -3.81 22.83 -13.34
N ASP A 188 -4.25 24.08 -13.45
CA ASP A 188 -3.74 25.18 -12.64
C ASP A 188 -4.44 25.25 -11.27
N ASN A 189 -4.07 26.22 -10.44
CA ASN A 189 -4.62 26.39 -9.10
C ASN A 189 -6.11 26.81 -9.11
N GLU A 190 -6.64 27.23 -10.26
CA GLU A 190 -8.05 27.60 -10.47
C GLU A 190 -8.83 26.44 -11.12
N GLY A 191 -8.19 25.29 -11.37
CA GLY A 191 -8.79 24.09 -11.96
C GLY A 191 -8.85 24.10 -13.49
N LEU A 192 -8.29 25.11 -14.16
CA LEU A 192 -8.28 25.21 -15.62
C LEU A 192 -7.15 24.36 -16.21
N TYR A 193 -7.42 23.71 -17.33
CA TYR A 193 -6.44 22.87 -18.01
C TYR A 193 -5.38 23.70 -18.75
N SER A 194 -4.12 23.57 -18.37
CA SER A 194 -2.98 24.28 -18.97
C SER A 194 -1.78 23.38 -19.19
N LEU A 195 -1.59 22.94 -20.44
CA LEU A 195 -0.44 22.12 -20.85
C LEU A 195 0.90 22.86 -20.72
N SER A 196 0.92 24.19 -20.87
CA SER A 196 2.15 24.96 -20.74
C SER A 196 2.67 24.93 -19.30
N VAL A 197 1.78 25.06 -18.31
CA VAL A 197 2.15 25.01 -16.88
C VAL A 197 2.67 23.63 -16.50
N PHE A 198 2.06 22.57 -17.04
CA PHE A 198 2.56 21.21 -16.86
C PHE A 198 4.02 21.07 -17.32
N PHE A 199 4.35 21.51 -18.53
CA PHE A 199 5.72 21.37 -19.05
C PHE A 199 6.75 22.23 -18.31
N THR A 200 6.38 23.45 -17.88
CA THR A 200 7.29 24.29 -17.09
C THR A 200 7.59 23.68 -15.71
N LYS A 201 6.59 23.09 -15.06
CA LYS A 201 6.75 22.35 -13.80
C LYS A 201 7.58 21.09 -13.99
N LEU A 202 7.25 20.28 -15.02
CA LEU A 202 7.90 19.00 -15.30
C LEU A 202 9.40 19.14 -15.60
N PHE A 203 9.78 20.11 -16.42
CA PHE A 203 11.17 20.36 -16.80
C PHE A 203 11.86 21.42 -15.93
N SER A 204 11.33 21.67 -14.73
CA SER A 204 11.93 22.63 -13.81
C SER A 204 13.32 22.18 -13.33
N ALA A 205 14.21 23.16 -13.14
CA ALA A 205 15.56 22.91 -12.64
C ALA A 205 15.58 22.34 -11.21
N LYS A 206 14.50 22.51 -10.43
CA LYS A 206 14.35 21.90 -9.10
C LYS A 206 14.25 20.36 -9.20
N ILE A 207 13.58 19.84 -10.23
CA ILE A 207 13.43 18.40 -10.45
C ILE A 207 14.69 17.79 -11.07
N TRP A 208 15.18 18.38 -12.16
CA TRP A 208 16.20 17.76 -13.01
C TRP A 208 17.60 18.40 -12.94
N GLY A 209 17.76 19.48 -12.18
CA GLY A 209 19.02 20.25 -12.16
C GLY A 209 20.22 19.44 -11.68
N LEU A 210 21.36 19.64 -12.35
CA LEU A 210 22.64 18.96 -12.05
C LEU A 210 23.63 19.89 -11.31
N HIS A 211 23.10 20.72 -10.41
CA HIS A 211 23.90 21.71 -9.67
C HIS A 211 24.97 21.08 -8.77
N CYS A 212 24.84 19.80 -8.43
CA CYS A 212 25.83 19.01 -7.70
C CYS A 212 27.12 18.75 -8.45
N VAL A 213 27.08 18.66 -9.76
CA VAL A 213 28.28 18.48 -10.58
C VAL A 213 28.93 19.82 -10.91
N THR A 214 28.12 20.86 -11.10
CA THR A 214 28.57 22.14 -11.65
C THR A 214 28.92 23.19 -10.59
N SER A 215 28.23 23.19 -9.44
CA SER A 215 28.32 24.26 -8.43
C SER A 215 28.50 23.77 -7.00
N GLY A 216 28.60 22.45 -6.79
CA GLY A 216 28.69 21.84 -5.45
C GLY A 216 27.42 22.00 -4.59
N ARG A 217 26.30 22.46 -5.17
CA ARG A 217 24.97 22.52 -4.52
C ARG A 217 24.23 21.19 -4.67
N GLY A 218 23.12 20.95 -3.98
CA GLY A 218 22.35 19.68 -4.13
C GLY A 218 21.93 19.40 -5.59
N CYS A 219 21.80 18.11 -5.97
CA CYS A 219 21.17 17.75 -7.24
C CYS A 219 19.65 17.97 -7.15
N GLY A 220 18.98 17.99 -8.31
CA GLY A 220 17.53 17.99 -8.38
C GLY A 220 16.92 16.73 -7.74
N VAL A 221 15.68 16.88 -7.26
CA VAL A 221 15.02 15.88 -6.41
C VAL A 221 14.79 14.54 -7.11
N ALA A 222 14.68 14.54 -8.44
CA ALA A 222 14.59 13.32 -9.25
C ALA A 222 15.87 12.47 -9.12
N TRP A 223 17.03 13.10 -9.25
CA TRP A 223 18.32 12.41 -9.18
C TRP A 223 18.65 11.95 -7.76
N ASN A 224 18.35 12.78 -6.76
CA ASN A 224 18.50 12.41 -5.34
C ASN A 224 17.68 11.15 -5.02
N SER A 225 16.40 11.15 -5.37
CA SER A 225 15.49 10.02 -5.11
C SER A 225 15.93 8.76 -5.85
N PHE A 226 16.27 8.90 -7.13
CA PHE A 226 16.72 7.76 -7.94
C PHE A 226 18.02 7.16 -7.41
N ALA A 227 19.03 7.99 -7.09
CA ALA A 227 20.31 7.52 -6.56
C ALA A 227 20.13 6.84 -5.19
N LEU A 228 19.31 7.43 -4.32
CA LEU A 228 18.97 6.85 -3.02
C LEU A 228 18.28 5.50 -3.20
N ALA A 229 17.24 5.43 -4.04
CA ALA A 229 16.47 4.20 -4.25
C ALA A 229 17.30 3.07 -4.87
N VAL A 230 18.20 3.38 -5.80
CA VAL A 230 19.15 2.38 -6.33
C VAL A 230 20.10 1.90 -5.23
N ALA A 231 20.67 2.82 -4.44
CA ALA A 231 21.58 2.46 -3.37
C ALA A 231 20.90 1.58 -2.31
N VAL A 232 19.71 1.98 -1.85
CA VAL A 232 18.90 1.25 -0.87
C VAL A 232 18.42 -0.09 -1.42
N GLY A 233 17.94 -0.13 -2.66
CA GLY A 233 17.51 -1.37 -3.31
C GLY A 233 18.65 -2.40 -3.37
N ILE A 234 19.87 -1.95 -3.71
CA ILE A 234 21.07 -2.81 -3.73
C ILE A 234 21.45 -3.24 -2.31
N SER A 235 21.61 -2.30 -1.39
CA SER A 235 22.08 -2.58 -0.03
C SER A 235 21.13 -3.51 0.73
N SER A 236 19.83 -3.22 0.71
CA SER A 236 18.80 -4.04 1.37
C SER A 236 18.70 -5.43 0.76
N SER A 237 18.85 -5.57 -0.57
CA SER A 237 18.84 -6.89 -1.24
C SER A 237 20.07 -7.72 -0.90
N LEU A 238 21.25 -7.12 -0.88
CA LEU A 238 22.49 -7.81 -0.53
C LEU A 238 22.50 -8.23 0.94
N LEU A 239 22.03 -7.38 1.85
CA LEU A 239 21.87 -7.71 3.26
C LEU A 239 20.80 -8.77 3.47
N GLY A 240 19.65 -8.64 2.81
CA GLY A 240 18.58 -9.64 2.84
C GLY A 240 19.06 -11.01 2.35
N LEU A 241 19.87 -11.04 1.29
CA LEU A 241 20.53 -12.26 0.81
C LEU A 241 21.50 -12.81 1.86
N ALA A 242 22.32 -11.96 2.48
CA ALA A 242 23.25 -12.38 3.52
C ALA A 242 22.50 -13.05 4.69
N PHE A 243 21.44 -12.43 5.20
CA PHE A 243 20.59 -13.02 6.25
C PHE A 243 19.92 -14.32 5.81
N ALA A 244 19.42 -14.39 4.57
CA ALA A 244 18.80 -15.58 4.01
C ALA A 244 19.81 -16.74 3.93
N LEU A 245 21.04 -16.48 3.46
CA LEU A 245 22.11 -17.47 3.37
C LEU A 245 22.57 -17.95 4.76
N ILE A 246 22.68 -17.07 5.76
CA ILE A 246 22.99 -17.51 7.14
C ILE A 246 21.88 -18.40 7.67
N ALA A 247 20.63 -17.97 7.52
CA ALA A 247 19.48 -18.68 8.06
C ALA A 247 19.29 -20.08 7.46
N THR A 248 19.66 -20.26 6.18
CA THR A 248 19.34 -21.48 5.41
C THR A 248 20.56 -22.35 5.08
N ARG A 249 21.73 -21.76 4.81
CA ARG A 249 22.92 -22.46 4.28
C ARG A 249 24.09 -22.58 5.27
N THR A 250 23.99 -22.07 6.50
CA THR A 250 25.06 -22.18 7.52
C THR A 250 24.60 -22.96 8.76
N GLN A 251 25.52 -23.40 9.62
CA GLN A 251 25.22 -24.07 10.90
C GLN A 251 25.11 -23.09 12.09
N PHE A 252 24.68 -21.85 11.86
CA PHE A 252 24.58 -20.84 12.92
C PHE A 252 23.62 -21.29 14.05
N PRO A 253 24.01 -21.26 15.34
CA PRO A 253 23.18 -21.77 16.43
C PRO A 253 21.97 -20.88 16.76
N TYR A 254 22.07 -19.56 16.56
CA TYR A 254 21.02 -18.60 16.93
C TYR A 254 20.13 -18.15 15.76
N LYS A 255 19.87 -19.04 14.78
CA LYS A 255 19.07 -18.73 13.58
C LYS A 255 17.69 -18.14 13.89
N ARG A 256 17.02 -18.63 14.93
CA ARG A 256 15.69 -18.13 15.35
C ARG A 256 15.76 -16.68 15.83
N ALA A 257 16.75 -16.36 16.67
CA ALA A 257 16.97 -15.00 17.15
C ALA A 257 17.36 -14.06 16.00
N LEU A 258 18.25 -14.50 15.10
CA LEU A 258 18.64 -13.72 13.92
C LEU A 258 17.44 -13.42 13.02
N ARG A 259 16.57 -14.42 12.78
CA ARG A 259 15.33 -14.24 12.00
C ARG A 259 14.39 -13.26 12.68
N ALA A 260 14.16 -13.39 13.99
CA ALA A 260 13.30 -12.49 14.73
C ALA A 260 13.83 -11.04 14.67
N LEU A 261 15.12 -10.84 14.94
CA LEU A 261 15.78 -9.53 14.91
C LEU A 261 15.73 -8.88 13.53
N THR A 262 15.88 -9.66 12.47
CA THR A 262 15.81 -9.15 11.08
C THR A 262 14.39 -8.69 10.72
N VAL A 263 13.35 -9.25 11.33
CA VAL A 263 11.96 -8.89 11.03
C VAL A 263 11.48 -7.68 11.84
N LEU A 264 12.06 -7.37 13.00
CA LEU A 264 11.63 -6.25 13.85
C LEU A 264 11.39 -4.91 13.11
N PRO A 265 12.26 -4.45 12.18
CA PRO A 265 12.06 -3.20 11.44
C PRO A 265 10.77 -3.12 10.62
N ILE A 266 10.16 -4.25 10.25
CA ILE A 266 8.88 -4.23 9.52
C ILE A 266 7.69 -3.85 10.41
N ILE A 267 7.81 -4.04 11.73
CA ILE A 267 6.72 -3.81 12.68
C ILE A 267 6.71 -2.34 13.13
N THR A 268 7.87 -1.69 13.12
CA THR A 268 8.00 -0.30 13.55
C THR A 268 7.76 0.67 12.39
N PRO A 269 7.12 1.83 12.64
CA PRO A 269 7.03 2.89 11.65
C PRO A 269 8.44 3.30 11.14
N PRO A 270 8.64 3.49 9.82
CA PRO A 270 9.99 3.70 9.26
C PRO A 270 10.75 4.86 9.89
N PHE A 271 10.09 6.00 10.13
CA PHE A 271 10.74 7.21 10.68
C PHE A 271 11.31 7.01 12.10
N VAL A 272 10.81 6.03 12.86
CA VAL A 272 11.30 5.72 14.22
C VAL A 272 12.77 5.28 14.16
N ILE A 273 13.15 4.53 13.13
CA ILE A 273 14.54 4.14 12.91
C ILE A 273 15.40 5.38 12.64
N GLY A 274 14.89 6.31 11.84
CA GLY A 274 15.56 7.59 11.58
C GLY A 274 15.79 8.41 12.86
N LEU A 275 14.77 8.53 13.71
CA LEU A 275 14.89 9.21 15.01
C LEU A 275 15.87 8.49 15.94
N ALA A 276 15.81 7.16 16.01
CA ALA A 276 16.73 6.39 16.83
C ALA A 276 18.19 6.54 16.37
N LEU A 277 18.45 6.62 15.06
CA LEU A 277 19.78 6.95 14.54
C LEU A 277 20.23 8.35 14.95
N ILE A 278 19.34 9.35 14.96
CA ILE A 278 19.68 10.69 15.46
C ILE A 278 20.07 10.63 16.93
N LEU A 279 19.30 9.93 17.75
CA LEU A 279 19.58 9.82 19.18
C LEU A 279 20.84 8.99 19.46
N LEU A 280 21.20 8.04 18.59
CA LEU A 280 22.39 7.21 18.73
C LEU A 280 23.65 7.90 18.22
N VAL A 281 23.66 8.36 16.96
CA VAL A 281 24.86 8.86 16.25
C VAL A 281 24.69 10.26 15.65
N GLY A 282 23.60 10.97 15.96
CA GLY A 282 23.43 12.38 15.60
C GLY A 282 24.41 13.29 16.35
N GLN A 283 24.31 14.61 16.14
CA GLN A 283 25.25 15.58 16.73
C GLN A 283 25.31 15.51 18.27
N SER A 284 24.17 15.30 18.92
CA SER A 284 24.06 15.12 20.37
C SER A 284 23.72 13.67 20.74
N GLY A 285 24.04 12.73 19.84
CA GLY A 285 23.70 11.33 20.03
C GLY A 285 24.56 10.66 21.11
N ALA A 286 24.04 9.61 21.75
CA ALA A 286 24.71 8.92 22.85
C ALA A 286 26.11 8.40 22.46
N MET A 287 26.25 7.80 21.28
CA MET A 287 27.53 7.30 20.78
C MET A 287 28.45 8.46 20.40
N THR A 288 27.92 9.51 19.77
CA THR A 288 28.72 10.66 19.32
C THR A 288 29.32 11.40 20.51
N THR A 289 28.52 11.69 21.54
CA THR A 289 28.99 12.35 22.77
C THR A 289 29.98 11.45 23.53
N PHE A 290 29.76 10.13 23.55
CA PHE A 290 30.70 9.19 24.14
C PHE A 290 32.05 9.19 23.42
N LEU A 291 32.06 9.24 22.08
CA LEU A 291 33.28 9.29 21.27
C LEU A 291 34.02 10.63 21.39
N ASP A 292 33.29 11.74 21.51
CA ASP A 292 33.89 13.06 21.78
C ASP A 292 34.59 13.07 23.15
N TRP A 293 33.91 12.57 24.19
CA TRP A 293 34.47 12.49 25.54
C TRP A 293 35.65 11.50 25.65
N SER A 294 35.55 10.32 25.03
CA SER A 294 36.54 9.24 25.20
C SER A 294 37.73 9.31 24.24
N LEU A 295 37.50 9.72 22.99
CA LEU A 295 38.50 9.70 21.91
C LEU A 295 38.79 11.09 21.33
N GLY A 296 38.12 12.15 21.81
CA GLY A 296 38.28 13.51 21.28
C GLY A 296 37.73 13.68 19.85
N ILE A 297 36.84 12.79 19.41
CA ILE A 297 36.26 12.83 18.06
C ILE A 297 35.05 13.75 18.07
N HIS A 298 35.24 14.97 17.55
CA HIS A 298 34.18 15.97 17.56
C HIS A 298 32.96 15.58 16.72
N PRO A 299 31.73 15.88 17.19
CA PRO A 299 30.50 15.63 16.44
C PRO A 299 30.50 16.32 15.07
N THR A 300 30.13 15.58 14.02
CA THR A 300 29.92 16.14 12.68
C THR A 300 28.50 15.85 12.18
N ARG A 301 28.06 16.58 11.14
CA ARG A 301 26.72 16.43 10.54
C ARG A 301 26.63 15.26 9.54
N TRP A 302 27.53 14.29 9.61
CA TRP A 302 27.68 13.21 8.64
C TRP A 302 26.42 12.33 8.48
N LEU A 303 25.62 12.23 9.55
CA LEU A 303 24.37 11.47 9.55
C LEU A 303 23.29 12.14 8.68
N TYR A 304 23.26 13.47 8.57
CA TYR A 304 22.17 14.14 7.83
C TYR A 304 22.43 14.15 6.33
N GLY A 305 21.36 14.11 5.54
CA GLY A 305 21.43 14.02 4.09
C GLY A 305 21.33 12.59 3.56
N PHE A 306 21.93 12.36 2.40
CA PHE A 306 21.93 11.05 1.74
C PHE A 306 22.32 9.90 2.68
N THR A 307 23.38 10.07 3.47
CA THR A 307 23.95 9.00 4.30
C THR A 307 22.97 8.48 5.36
N GLY A 308 22.36 9.36 6.15
CA GLY A 308 21.41 8.93 7.19
C GLY A 308 20.15 8.35 6.60
N VAL A 309 19.60 8.98 5.56
CA VAL A 309 18.40 8.46 4.89
C VAL A 309 18.69 7.08 4.30
N PHE A 310 19.84 6.90 3.63
CA PHE A 310 20.31 5.62 3.13
C PHE A 310 20.44 4.57 4.24
N LEU A 311 21.06 4.90 5.37
CA LEU A 311 21.22 3.98 6.50
C LEU A 311 19.88 3.59 7.11
N ALA A 312 19.01 4.57 7.36
CA ALA A 312 17.68 4.37 7.93
C ALA A 312 16.81 3.48 7.03
N GLN A 313 16.76 3.79 5.73
CA GLN A 313 15.98 3.01 4.76
C GLN A 313 16.57 1.61 4.54
N THR A 314 17.90 1.48 4.49
CA THR A 314 18.54 0.15 4.42
C THR A 314 18.15 -0.69 5.64
N LEU A 315 18.12 -0.08 6.83
CA LEU A 315 17.67 -0.74 8.06
C LEU A 315 16.20 -1.16 8.00
N ALA A 316 15.33 -0.23 7.58
CA ALA A 316 13.90 -0.43 7.49
C ALA A 316 13.47 -1.49 6.46
N PHE A 317 14.16 -1.56 5.30
CA PHE A 317 13.71 -2.35 4.14
C PHE A 317 14.47 -3.66 3.91
N THR A 318 15.59 -3.89 4.59
CA THR A 318 16.25 -5.22 4.62
C THR A 318 15.32 -6.38 5.03
N PRO A 319 14.39 -6.24 6.01
CA PRO A 319 13.46 -7.32 6.37
C PRO A 319 12.62 -7.81 5.19
N ILE A 320 12.13 -6.90 4.35
CA ILE A 320 11.30 -7.21 3.18
C ILE A 320 12.13 -8.03 2.19
N ALA A 321 13.36 -7.58 1.89
CA ALA A 321 14.28 -8.31 1.02
C ALA A 321 14.61 -9.71 1.60
N PHE A 322 14.85 -9.82 2.91
CA PHE A 322 15.10 -11.09 3.58
C PHE A 322 13.92 -12.07 3.46
N LEU A 323 12.68 -11.61 3.68
CA LEU A 323 11.48 -12.46 3.59
C LEU A 323 11.23 -12.98 2.17
N VAL A 324 11.56 -12.20 1.15
CA VAL A 324 11.51 -12.66 -0.25
C VAL A 324 12.64 -13.66 -0.52
N LEU A 325 13.87 -13.32 -0.11
CA LEU A 325 15.06 -14.08 -0.47
C LEU A 325 15.18 -15.40 0.30
N ILE A 326 14.62 -15.51 1.51
CA ILE A 326 14.65 -16.78 2.25
C ILE A 326 13.91 -17.89 1.49
N GLY A 327 12.74 -17.59 0.91
CA GLY A 327 11.99 -18.53 0.08
C GLY A 327 12.72 -18.86 -1.22
N VAL A 328 13.38 -17.87 -1.83
CA VAL A 328 14.19 -18.04 -3.05
C VAL A 328 15.39 -18.97 -2.79
N VAL A 329 16.14 -18.74 -1.71
CA VAL A 329 17.31 -19.55 -1.36
C VAL A 329 16.91 -20.98 -1.01
N GLN A 330 15.78 -21.16 -0.32
CA GLN A 330 15.20 -22.48 -0.01
C GLN A 330 14.70 -23.21 -1.27
N GLY A 331 14.19 -22.48 -2.25
CA GLY A 331 13.71 -23.02 -3.52
C GLY A 331 14.80 -23.45 -4.50
N VAL A 332 16.09 -23.17 -4.21
CA VAL A 332 17.21 -23.70 -4.99
C VAL A 332 17.39 -25.17 -4.66
N SER A 333 17.17 -26.03 -5.66
CA SER A 333 17.29 -27.49 -5.55
C SER A 333 18.71 -27.92 -5.13
N PRO A 334 18.88 -28.65 -4.01
CA PRO A 334 20.16 -29.26 -3.65
C PRO A 334 20.73 -30.16 -4.74
N SER A 335 19.89 -30.91 -5.46
CA SER A 335 20.33 -31.87 -6.47
C SER A 335 21.12 -31.22 -7.63
N MET A 336 20.79 -29.98 -7.97
CA MET A 336 21.52 -29.20 -8.98
C MET A 336 22.93 -28.82 -8.50
N GLU A 337 23.10 -28.56 -7.21
CA GLU A 337 24.39 -28.24 -6.61
C GLU A 337 25.27 -29.49 -6.45
N GLU A 338 24.67 -30.62 -6.05
CA GLU A 338 25.33 -31.93 -5.97
C GLU A 338 25.80 -32.43 -7.36
N ALA A 339 25.00 -32.20 -8.40
CA ALA A 339 25.38 -32.51 -9.78
C ALA A 339 26.62 -31.70 -10.24
N ALA A 340 26.70 -30.42 -9.88
CA ALA A 340 27.88 -29.61 -10.17
C ALA A 340 29.13 -30.12 -9.45
N GLN A 341 29.00 -30.56 -8.19
CA GLN A 341 30.10 -31.17 -7.45
C GLN A 341 30.56 -32.51 -8.05
N THR A 342 29.63 -33.30 -8.61
CA THR A 342 29.97 -34.55 -9.33
C THR A 342 30.82 -34.26 -10.58
N LEU A 343 30.61 -33.10 -11.22
CA LEU A 343 31.46 -32.57 -12.29
C LEU A 343 32.76 -31.90 -11.79
N ARG A 344 33.10 -32.08 -10.50
CA ARG A 344 34.27 -31.52 -9.82
C ARG A 344 34.27 -29.98 -9.72
N ALA A 345 33.11 -29.33 -9.77
CA ALA A 345 33.00 -27.93 -9.41
C ALA A 345 33.28 -27.74 -7.92
N ASP A 346 34.16 -26.80 -7.57
CA ASP A 346 34.36 -26.40 -6.19
C ASP A 346 33.17 -25.54 -5.69
N PRO A 347 32.98 -25.35 -4.37
CA PRO A 347 31.83 -24.62 -3.83
C PRO A 347 31.65 -23.21 -4.40
N TRP A 348 32.73 -22.48 -4.72
CA TRP A 348 32.62 -21.13 -5.28
C TRP A 348 32.09 -21.18 -6.70
N THR A 349 32.59 -22.11 -7.50
CA THR A 349 32.07 -22.37 -8.84
C THR A 349 30.60 -22.79 -8.76
N THR A 350 30.25 -23.77 -7.93
CA THR A 350 28.84 -24.20 -7.73
C THR A 350 27.93 -23.03 -7.36
N PHE A 351 28.33 -22.20 -6.39
CA PHE A 351 27.52 -21.05 -5.99
C PHE A 351 27.36 -20.03 -7.12
N THR A 352 28.43 -19.68 -7.84
CA THR A 352 28.39 -18.60 -8.84
C THR A 352 27.78 -19.01 -10.17
N THR A 353 27.87 -20.29 -10.55
CA THR A 353 27.37 -20.80 -11.83
C THR A 353 26.03 -21.53 -11.72
N VAL A 354 25.65 -22.03 -10.54
CA VAL A 354 24.40 -22.75 -10.31
C VAL A 354 23.48 -21.97 -9.37
N SER A 355 23.86 -21.81 -8.10
CA SER A 355 22.95 -21.26 -7.08
C SER A 355 22.59 -19.79 -7.36
N LEU A 356 23.57 -18.92 -7.60
CA LEU A 356 23.37 -17.49 -7.80
C LEU A 356 22.52 -17.19 -9.04
N PRO A 357 22.75 -17.80 -10.23
CA PRO A 357 21.88 -17.64 -11.39
C PRO A 357 20.43 -18.07 -11.14
N LEU A 358 20.20 -19.14 -10.36
CA LEU A 358 18.87 -19.59 -9.97
C LEU A 358 18.20 -18.60 -8.99
N MET A 359 18.97 -17.90 -8.16
CA MET A 359 18.47 -16.85 -7.25
C MET A 359 18.24 -15.49 -7.92
N ARG A 360 18.81 -15.22 -9.11
CA ARG A 360 18.72 -13.91 -9.80
C ARG A 360 17.30 -13.35 -9.94
N PRO A 361 16.26 -14.13 -10.29
CA PRO A 361 14.88 -13.62 -10.36
C PRO A 361 14.38 -13.12 -9.01
N GLY A 362 14.68 -13.86 -7.94
CA GLY A 362 14.37 -13.47 -6.57
C GLY A 362 15.13 -12.23 -6.12
N LEU A 363 16.42 -12.13 -6.47
CA LEU A 363 17.25 -10.94 -6.19
C LEU A 363 16.74 -9.70 -6.93
N ALA A 364 16.34 -9.85 -8.19
CA ALA A 364 15.76 -8.75 -8.95
C ALA A 364 14.42 -8.31 -8.35
N ASN A 365 13.61 -9.24 -7.83
CA ASN A 365 12.36 -8.92 -7.14
C ASN A 365 12.61 -8.21 -5.79
N ALA A 366 13.56 -8.69 -4.99
CA ALA A 366 13.96 -8.05 -3.74
C ALA A 366 14.50 -6.63 -3.98
N PHE A 367 15.33 -6.45 -5.01
CA PHE A 367 15.84 -5.14 -5.42
C PHE A 367 14.71 -4.19 -5.80
N LEU A 368 13.77 -4.66 -6.64
CA LEU A 368 12.64 -3.86 -7.08
C LEU A 368 11.76 -3.42 -5.90
N LEU A 369 11.49 -4.32 -4.95
CA LEU A 369 10.75 -3.97 -3.73
C LEU A 369 11.49 -2.92 -2.92
N GLY A 370 12.78 -3.13 -2.61
CA GLY A 370 13.57 -2.14 -1.86
C GLY A 370 13.70 -0.78 -2.58
N PHE A 371 13.76 -0.78 -3.91
CA PHE A 371 13.75 0.43 -4.73
C PHE A 371 12.41 1.18 -4.63
N ILE A 372 11.29 0.48 -4.78
CA ILE A 372 9.95 1.09 -4.71
C ILE A 372 9.67 1.64 -3.30
N GLU A 373 10.01 0.89 -2.26
CA GLU A 373 9.87 1.33 -0.86
C GLU A 373 10.70 2.58 -0.59
N SER A 374 11.95 2.64 -1.07
CA SER A 374 12.81 3.82 -0.92
C SER A 374 12.27 5.05 -1.67
N MET A 375 11.72 4.88 -2.88
CA MET A 375 11.09 5.97 -3.64
C MET A 375 9.83 6.51 -2.95
N ALA A 376 9.06 5.63 -2.31
CA ALA A 376 7.80 5.97 -1.65
C ALA A 376 7.98 6.47 -0.19
N ASP A 377 9.13 6.20 0.42
CA ASP A 377 9.36 6.56 1.81
C ASP A 377 9.45 8.08 2.01
N PHE A 378 8.56 8.57 2.86
CA PHE A 378 8.50 9.97 3.27
C PHE A 378 9.15 10.19 4.64
N GLY A 379 9.03 9.21 5.55
CA GLY A 379 9.33 9.40 6.96
C GLY A 379 10.82 9.61 7.23
N ASN A 380 11.69 8.75 6.71
CA ASN A 380 13.12 8.89 6.95
C ASN A 380 13.71 10.16 6.30
N PRO A 381 13.41 10.48 5.02
CA PRO A 381 13.89 11.72 4.42
C PRO A 381 13.40 12.98 5.13
N MET A 382 12.17 13.00 5.64
CA MET A 382 11.64 14.15 6.40
C MET A 382 12.46 14.44 7.67
N VAL A 383 12.91 13.39 8.37
CA VAL A 383 13.62 13.52 9.65
C VAL A 383 15.14 13.66 9.47
N LEU A 384 15.73 12.94 8.50
CA LEU A 384 17.18 12.86 8.30
C LEU A 384 17.70 13.61 7.07
N GLY A 385 16.82 14.07 6.17
CA GLY A 385 17.20 14.65 4.88
C GLY A 385 18.01 15.94 4.99
N GLY A 386 17.74 16.81 5.96
CA GLY A 386 18.43 18.10 6.06
C GLY A 386 18.29 18.93 4.78
N ASN A 387 19.37 19.10 4.01
CA ASN A 387 19.37 19.79 2.70
C ASN A 387 19.29 18.81 1.51
N PHE A 388 18.99 17.54 1.77
CA PHE A 388 18.84 16.50 0.75
C PHE A 388 17.35 16.22 0.54
N ASP A 389 16.79 16.90 -0.45
CA ASP A 389 15.38 16.77 -0.80
C ASP A 389 15.15 15.59 -1.76
N VAL A 390 14.06 14.86 -1.53
CA VAL A 390 13.60 13.74 -2.36
C VAL A 390 12.17 14.00 -2.85
N LEU A 391 11.72 13.22 -3.84
CA LEU A 391 10.40 13.38 -4.45
C LEU A 391 9.28 13.25 -3.43
N SER A 392 9.35 12.29 -2.50
CA SER A 392 8.30 12.06 -1.50
C SER A 392 8.09 13.25 -0.56
N THR A 393 9.16 13.86 -0.05
CA THR A 393 9.07 15.05 0.81
C THR A 393 8.60 16.28 0.04
N GLU A 394 9.02 16.42 -1.21
CA GLU A 394 8.62 17.52 -2.08
C GLU A 394 7.16 17.45 -2.52
N ILE A 395 6.62 16.24 -2.76
CA ILE A 395 5.19 16.03 -3.00
C ILE A 395 4.39 16.53 -1.78
N PHE A 396 4.82 16.17 -0.57
CA PHE A 396 4.17 16.62 0.66
C PHE A 396 4.21 18.14 0.82
N PHE A 397 5.38 18.77 0.64
CA PHE A 397 5.53 20.22 0.80
C PHE A 397 4.84 21.03 -0.30
N ALA A 398 4.63 20.47 -1.50
CA ALA A 398 3.85 21.12 -2.54
C ALA A 398 2.38 21.29 -2.12
N ILE A 399 1.82 20.36 -1.33
CA ILE A 399 0.44 20.40 -0.85
C ILE A 399 0.33 21.13 0.50
N VAL A 400 1.04 20.64 1.52
CA VAL A 400 0.88 21.07 2.93
C VAL A 400 1.77 22.27 3.27
N GLY A 401 2.76 22.58 2.43
CA GLY A 401 3.60 23.76 2.59
C GLY A 401 2.89 25.06 2.20
N ALA A 402 3.66 26.15 2.08
CA ALA A 402 3.13 27.47 1.72
C ALA A 402 2.64 27.58 0.25
N GLN A 403 2.78 26.51 -0.56
CA GLN A 403 2.51 26.55 -1.99
C GLN A 403 1.07 26.16 -2.35
N ASN A 404 0.44 25.25 -1.59
CA ASN A 404 -0.87 24.65 -1.89
C ASN A 404 -1.07 24.37 -3.41
N ASP A 405 -0.02 23.87 -4.07
CA ASP A 405 0.05 23.68 -5.51
C ASP A 405 -0.11 22.18 -5.82
N GLN A 406 -1.36 21.77 -5.98
CA GLN A 406 -1.73 20.39 -6.30
C GLN A 406 -1.14 19.93 -7.64
N GLY A 407 -1.06 20.84 -8.62
CA GLY A 407 -0.46 20.52 -9.92
C GLY A 407 1.03 20.22 -9.83
N GLN A 408 1.78 20.94 -8.99
CA GLN A 408 3.19 20.66 -8.74
C GLN A 408 3.38 19.31 -8.03
N ALA A 409 2.55 19.02 -7.02
CA ALA A 409 2.58 17.72 -6.33
C ALA A 409 2.30 16.56 -7.30
N ALA A 410 1.31 16.73 -8.18
CA ALA A 410 0.96 15.75 -9.20
C ALA A 410 2.08 15.54 -10.24
N VAL A 411 2.77 16.61 -10.67
CA VAL A 411 3.95 16.50 -11.54
C VAL A 411 5.08 15.71 -10.88
N LEU A 412 5.38 15.98 -9.60
CA LEU A 412 6.38 15.22 -8.85
C LEU A 412 5.98 13.74 -8.70
N ALA A 413 4.69 13.46 -8.47
CA ALA A 413 4.14 12.11 -8.43
C ALA A 413 4.26 11.38 -9.78
N ILE A 414 4.07 12.08 -10.91
CA ILE A 414 4.33 11.53 -12.26
C ILE A 414 5.79 11.13 -12.41
N VAL A 415 6.73 11.95 -11.95
CA VAL A 415 8.17 11.64 -12.04
C VAL A 415 8.52 10.42 -11.17
N LEU A 416 7.96 10.33 -9.97
CA LEU A 416 8.11 9.14 -9.10
C LEU A 416 7.55 7.88 -9.79
N LEU A 417 6.32 7.95 -10.31
CA LEU A 417 5.68 6.86 -11.03
C LEU A 417 6.47 6.44 -12.27
N PHE A 418 7.04 7.40 -12.99
CA PHE A 418 7.90 7.11 -14.13
C PHE A 418 9.10 6.25 -13.73
N PHE A 419 9.81 6.60 -12.64
CA PHE A 419 10.95 5.80 -12.17
C PHE A 419 10.56 4.42 -11.67
N THR A 420 9.43 4.27 -10.96
CA THR A 420 8.97 2.96 -10.49
C THR A 420 8.55 2.06 -11.66
N LEU A 421 7.83 2.58 -12.64
CA LEU A 421 7.47 1.85 -13.86
C LEU A 421 8.69 1.52 -14.72
N LEU A 422 9.66 2.42 -14.80
CA LEU A 422 10.94 2.18 -15.49
C LEU A 422 11.71 1.03 -14.83
N ALA A 423 11.83 1.04 -13.50
CA ALA A 423 12.50 -0.02 -12.75
C ALA A 423 11.79 -1.37 -12.91
N PHE A 424 10.45 -1.39 -12.79
CA PHE A 424 9.64 -2.60 -13.01
C PHE A 424 9.81 -3.14 -14.44
N THR A 425 9.74 -2.27 -15.45
CA THR A 425 9.89 -2.68 -16.85
C THR A 425 11.31 -3.16 -17.15
N ALA A 426 12.32 -2.48 -16.61
CA ALA A 426 13.73 -2.89 -16.73
C ALA A 426 13.97 -4.27 -16.08
N GLN A 427 13.45 -4.48 -14.87
CA GLN A 427 13.51 -5.76 -14.16
C GLN A 427 12.83 -6.87 -14.96
N ARG A 428 11.61 -6.64 -15.47
CA ARG A 428 10.88 -7.62 -16.29
C ARG A 428 11.58 -7.94 -17.61
N ARG A 429 12.19 -6.95 -18.27
CA ARG A 429 12.97 -7.17 -19.49
C ARG A 429 14.27 -7.93 -19.22
N TRP A 430 14.94 -7.64 -18.10
CA TRP A 430 16.19 -8.30 -17.73
C TRP A 430 15.98 -9.79 -17.40
N LEU A 431 14.90 -10.15 -16.70
CA LEU A 431 14.61 -11.54 -16.34
C LEU A 431 14.13 -12.40 -17.54
N GLY A 432 13.68 -11.77 -18.62
CA GLY A 432 13.17 -12.43 -19.82
C GLY A 432 11.90 -13.26 -19.57
N ARG A 433 11.51 -14.10 -20.55
CA ARG A 433 10.35 -15.01 -20.48
C ARG A 433 10.67 -16.37 -19.85
N LYS A 434 11.82 -16.51 -19.17
CA LYS A 434 12.24 -17.81 -18.63
C LYS A 434 11.37 -18.14 -17.42
N SER A 435 10.60 -19.23 -17.52
CA SER A 435 9.83 -19.77 -16.40
C SER A 435 10.81 -20.45 -15.44
N TYR A 436 11.10 -19.78 -14.31
CA TYR A 436 11.86 -20.38 -13.22
C TYR A 436 10.86 -21.15 -12.37
N THR A 437 10.55 -22.38 -12.78
CA THR A 437 9.68 -23.26 -11.99
C THR A 437 10.47 -23.74 -10.78
N THR A 438 10.09 -23.31 -9.58
CA THR A 438 10.59 -23.91 -8.34
C THR A 438 10.21 -25.38 -8.35
N VAL A 439 11.20 -26.29 -8.35
CA VAL A 439 10.96 -27.72 -8.36
C VAL A 439 10.55 -28.13 -6.95
N THR A 440 9.24 -28.11 -6.67
CA THR A 440 8.71 -28.66 -5.42
C THR A 440 8.32 -30.12 -5.66
N GLY A 441 9.07 -31.08 -5.11
CA GLY A 441 8.78 -32.51 -5.29
C GLY A 441 9.57 -33.43 -4.34
N LYS A 442 9.06 -34.64 -4.10
CA LYS A 442 9.62 -35.65 -3.17
C LYS A 442 11.05 -36.11 -3.50
N GLY A 443 11.59 -35.78 -4.68
CA GLY A 443 12.94 -36.15 -5.13
C GLY A 443 14.03 -35.12 -4.83
N ASP A 444 13.69 -33.95 -4.30
CA ASP A 444 14.62 -32.83 -4.06
C ASP A 444 15.15 -32.78 -2.61
N GLY A 445 15.35 -33.96 -2.00
CA GLY A 445 15.71 -34.13 -0.59
C GLY A 445 17.22 -34.15 -0.29
N GLY A 446 18.04 -33.47 -1.09
CA GLY A 446 19.50 -33.41 -0.89
C GLY A 446 19.92 -32.42 0.20
N ILE A 447 21.21 -32.42 0.53
CA ILE A 447 21.79 -31.44 1.46
C ILE A 447 22.42 -30.34 0.62
N HIS A 448 22.01 -29.09 0.85
CA HIS A 448 22.61 -27.93 0.20
C HIS A 448 24.12 -27.90 0.40
N VAL A 449 24.86 -27.54 -0.65
CA VAL A 449 26.32 -27.44 -0.60
C VAL A 449 26.72 -26.35 0.39
N GLU A 450 27.74 -26.62 1.21
CA GLU A 450 28.27 -25.65 2.15
C GLU A 450 28.73 -24.37 1.43
N LEU A 451 28.50 -23.22 2.05
CA LEU A 451 28.91 -21.94 1.47
C LEU A 451 30.44 -21.89 1.30
N PRO A 452 30.94 -21.32 0.19
CA PRO A 452 32.36 -21.05 0.02
C PRO A 452 32.92 -20.26 1.21
N LYS A 453 34.10 -20.62 1.71
CA LYS A 453 34.69 -19.99 2.90
C LYS A 453 34.71 -18.45 2.81
N ARG A 454 35.12 -17.90 1.66
CA ARG A 454 35.15 -16.44 1.44
C ARG A 454 33.76 -15.81 1.51
N LEU A 455 32.77 -16.44 0.88
CA LEU A 455 31.39 -15.96 0.92
C LEU A 455 30.82 -16.04 2.34
N ASN A 456 31.13 -17.10 3.06
CA ASN A 456 30.71 -17.28 4.45
C ASN A 456 31.22 -16.13 5.34
N TRP A 457 32.51 -15.79 5.23
CA TRP A 457 33.10 -14.64 5.94
C TRP A 457 32.47 -13.31 5.54
N LEU A 458 32.21 -13.08 4.25
CA LEU A 458 31.56 -11.85 3.78
C LEU A 458 30.15 -11.71 4.35
N VAL A 459 29.36 -12.78 4.26
CA VAL A 459 27.98 -12.82 4.70
C VAL A 459 27.87 -12.59 6.22
N PHE A 460 28.72 -13.25 7.01
CA PHE A 460 28.78 -12.99 8.46
C PHE A 460 29.32 -11.59 8.78
N GLY A 461 30.34 -11.14 8.03
CA GLY A 461 30.96 -9.82 8.20
C GLY A 461 30.01 -8.65 7.92
N THR A 462 28.99 -8.83 7.08
CA THR A 462 27.96 -7.82 6.85
C THR A 462 26.75 -7.98 7.76
N ALA A 463 26.26 -9.22 7.94
CA ALA A 463 25.00 -9.47 8.65
C ALA A 463 25.13 -9.31 10.17
N ILE A 464 26.25 -9.72 10.79
CA ILE A 464 26.41 -9.61 12.25
C ILE A 464 26.49 -8.15 12.70
N PRO A 465 27.35 -7.28 12.11
CA PRO A 465 27.38 -5.88 12.52
C PRO A 465 26.05 -5.16 12.30
N TRP A 466 25.36 -5.48 11.19
CA TRP A 466 24.04 -4.92 10.92
C TRP A 466 23.01 -5.39 11.95
N ALA A 467 22.97 -6.69 12.27
CA ALA A 467 22.10 -7.23 13.30
C ALA A 467 22.39 -6.61 14.67
N PHE A 468 23.66 -6.45 15.02
CA PHE A 468 24.09 -5.80 16.25
C PHE A 468 23.61 -4.34 16.29
N MET A 469 23.80 -3.57 15.22
CA MET A 469 23.32 -2.19 15.12
C MET A 469 21.80 -2.11 15.27
N THR A 470 21.05 -2.99 14.61
CA THR A 470 19.59 -3.09 14.78
C THR A 470 19.24 -3.39 16.23
N ALA A 471 19.88 -4.37 16.87
CA ALA A 471 19.63 -4.68 18.28
C ALA A 471 19.89 -3.47 19.19
N VAL A 472 20.99 -2.73 18.98
CA VAL A 472 21.31 -1.51 19.73
C VAL A 472 20.23 -0.44 19.53
N ILE A 473 19.78 -0.21 18.29
CA ILE A 473 18.71 0.74 17.98
C ILE A 473 17.42 0.39 18.73
N TYR A 474 17.01 -0.88 18.72
CA TYR A 474 15.78 -1.31 19.40
C TYR A 474 15.88 -1.27 20.92
N LEU A 475 17.02 -1.68 21.47
CA LEU A 475 17.30 -1.55 22.90
C LEU A 475 17.25 -0.08 23.32
N MET A 476 17.79 0.80 22.48
CA MET A 476 17.78 2.23 22.71
C MET A 476 16.38 2.82 22.64
N ILE A 477 15.55 2.44 21.66
CA ILE A 477 14.14 2.87 21.59
C ILE A 477 13.39 2.45 22.85
N MET A 478 13.57 1.19 23.27
CA MET A 478 12.94 0.65 24.46
C MET A 478 13.36 1.40 25.73
N PHE A 479 14.65 1.69 25.89
CA PHE A 479 15.17 2.41 27.05
C PHE A 479 14.84 3.91 27.00
N GLY A 480 14.74 4.50 25.80
CA GLY A 480 14.35 5.89 25.59
C GLY A 480 12.95 6.22 26.13
N GLY A 481 12.03 5.25 26.15
CA GLY A 481 10.70 5.41 26.77
C GLY A 481 10.75 5.64 28.29
N PHE A 482 11.86 5.32 28.95
CA PHE A 482 12.05 5.50 30.39
C PHE A 482 12.92 6.71 30.74
N VAL A 483 13.32 7.53 29.78
CA VAL A 483 14.21 8.67 30.00
C VAL A 483 13.48 9.98 29.69
N LYS A 484 13.63 11.00 30.54
CA LYS A 484 12.95 12.30 30.35
C LYS A 484 13.24 12.92 28.99
N ILE A 485 14.50 13.32 28.77
CA ILE A 485 14.92 13.95 27.52
C ILE A 485 16.29 13.38 27.15
N TRP A 486 16.29 12.44 26.23
CA TRP A 486 17.52 11.81 25.77
C TRP A 486 18.51 12.86 25.24
N GLY A 487 19.77 12.80 25.70
CA GLY A 487 20.82 13.75 25.33
C GLY A 487 20.87 15.04 26.17
N LEU A 488 19.88 15.29 27.03
CA LEU A 488 19.86 16.44 27.96
C LEU A 488 19.68 16.02 29.42
N ASP A 489 18.62 15.26 29.72
CA ASP A 489 18.28 14.78 31.05
C ASP A 489 18.02 13.26 31.01
N HIS A 490 18.98 12.50 31.54
CA HIS A 490 18.96 11.03 31.54
C HIS A 490 18.26 10.45 32.77
N SER A 491 17.54 11.27 33.54
CA SER A 491 16.76 10.78 34.67
C SER A 491 15.64 9.84 34.22
N ILE A 492 15.45 8.78 35.00
CA ILE A 492 14.42 7.77 34.73
C ILE A 492 13.05 8.37 35.05
N THR A 493 12.10 8.26 34.12
CA THR A 493 10.73 8.75 34.27
C THR A 493 9.71 7.75 33.74
N LEU A 494 8.50 7.81 34.30
CA LEU A 494 7.30 7.14 33.76
C LEU A 494 6.29 8.15 33.20
N GLU A 495 6.65 9.44 33.17
CA GLU A 495 5.80 10.55 32.73
C GLU A 495 5.25 10.34 31.33
N HIS A 496 6.08 9.89 30.38
CA HIS A 496 5.65 9.54 29.01
C HIS A 496 4.50 8.52 28.98
N TYR A 497 4.51 7.52 29.88
CA TYR A 497 3.45 6.51 29.95
C TYR A 497 2.19 7.04 30.64
N ILE A 498 2.36 7.90 31.66
CA ILE A 498 1.25 8.52 32.38
C ILE A 498 0.52 9.51 31.46
N GLU A 499 1.25 10.31 30.68
CA GLU A 499 0.66 11.23 29.70
C GLU A 499 0.02 10.48 28.53
N ALA A 500 0.65 9.40 28.06
CA ALA A 500 0.11 8.61 26.95
C ALA A 500 -1.13 7.80 27.35
N PHE A 501 -1.12 7.15 28.51
CA PHE A 501 -2.15 6.18 28.94
C PHE A 501 -2.83 6.55 30.26
N GLY A 502 -2.89 7.84 30.59
CA GLY A 502 -3.55 8.36 31.79
C GLY A 502 -5.01 7.92 31.89
N ILE A 503 -5.43 7.57 33.11
CA ILE A 503 -6.81 7.26 33.47
C ILE A 503 -7.13 8.06 34.73
N THR A 504 -8.17 8.88 34.66
CA THR A 504 -8.63 9.72 35.78
C THR A 504 -10.09 9.45 36.08
N THR A 505 -10.50 9.51 37.33
CA THR A 505 -11.92 9.42 37.72
C THR A 505 -12.57 10.80 37.67
N GLY A 506 -13.54 10.99 36.78
CA GLY A 506 -14.40 12.19 36.71
C GLY A 506 -15.76 11.97 37.40
N GLU A 507 -16.60 13.00 37.41
CA GLU A 507 -17.95 12.96 38.03
C GLU A 507 -18.87 11.87 37.45
N HIS A 508 -18.58 11.37 36.24
CA HIS A 508 -19.35 10.31 35.57
C HIS A 508 -18.59 8.98 35.40
N GLY A 509 -17.50 8.76 36.15
CA GLY A 509 -16.77 7.48 36.17
C GLY A 509 -15.32 7.57 35.68
N LEU A 510 -14.78 6.45 35.19
CA LEU A 510 -13.41 6.37 34.66
C LEU A 510 -13.33 7.07 33.30
N VAL A 511 -12.49 8.09 33.20
CA VAL A 511 -12.21 8.86 32.00
C VAL A 511 -10.79 8.56 31.54
N TRP A 512 -10.66 8.10 30.30
CA TRP A 512 -9.40 7.82 29.63
C TRP A 512 -8.83 9.14 29.12
N THR A 513 -7.92 9.75 29.87
CA THR A 513 -7.39 11.10 29.59
C THR A 513 -6.08 11.10 28.80
N GLY A 514 -5.40 9.96 28.75
CA GLY A 514 -4.14 9.82 28.00
C GLY A 514 -4.31 10.01 26.49
N GLY A 515 -3.38 10.74 25.87
CA GLY A 515 -3.45 11.08 24.44
C GLY A 515 -3.34 9.89 23.49
N ALA A 516 -2.83 8.74 23.95
CA ALA A 516 -2.65 7.54 23.13
C ALA A 516 -3.90 6.64 23.08
N TRP A 517 -4.88 6.81 23.97
CA TRP A 517 -6.05 5.93 24.04
C TRP A 517 -6.87 5.93 22.75
N ASN A 518 -7.11 7.11 22.16
CA ASN A 518 -7.84 7.21 20.89
C ASN A 518 -7.12 6.44 19.77
N SER A 519 -5.81 6.67 19.61
CA SER A 519 -4.99 5.98 18.60
C SER A 519 -4.95 4.47 18.82
N PHE A 520 -4.86 4.03 20.08
CA PHE A 520 -4.86 2.62 20.47
C PHE A 520 -6.19 1.94 20.08
N TRP A 521 -7.32 2.51 20.48
CA TRP A 521 -8.63 1.96 20.17
C TRP A 521 -8.94 1.99 18.68
N THR A 522 -8.60 3.07 17.98
CA THR A 522 -8.74 3.14 16.52
C THR A 522 -7.94 2.05 15.83
N THR A 523 -6.69 1.84 16.23
CA THR A 523 -5.83 0.78 15.65
C THR A 523 -6.40 -0.62 15.92
N LEU A 524 -6.87 -0.87 17.15
CA LEU A 524 -7.46 -2.16 17.54
C LEU A 524 -8.75 -2.42 16.77
N THR A 525 -9.64 -1.44 16.67
CA THR A 525 -10.92 -1.55 15.95
C THR A 525 -10.68 -1.83 14.46
N ILE A 526 -9.80 -1.06 13.81
CA ILE A 526 -9.48 -1.25 12.39
C ILE A 526 -8.89 -2.65 12.18
N SER A 527 -7.93 -3.06 13.01
CA SER A 527 -7.29 -4.39 12.90
C SER A 527 -8.27 -5.53 13.13
N ALA A 528 -9.17 -5.39 14.10
CA ALA A 528 -10.19 -6.40 14.43
C ALA A 528 -11.22 -6.56 13.31
N VAL A 529 -11.57 -5.47 12.61
CA VAL A 529 -12.47 -5.51 11.45
C VAL A 529 -11.75 -6.06 10.21
N SER A 530 -10.49 -5.66 9.96
CA SER A 530 -9.77 -6.03 8.75
C SER A 530 -9.28 -7.48 8.74
N ALA A 531 -8.87 -8.03 9.89
CA ALA A 531 -8.26 -9.35 9.95
C ALA A 531 -9.19 -10.49 9.49
N PRO A 532 -10.47 -10.59 9.92
CA PRO A 532 -11.39 -11.60 9.45
C PRO A 532 -11.72 -11.47 7.95
N LEU A 533 -11.87 -10.23 7.46
CA LEU A 533 -12.14 -9.96 6.05
C LEU A 533 -10.97 -10.42 5.16
N THR A 534 -9.74 -10.13 5.60
CA THR A 534 -8.53 -10.55 4.89
C THR A 534 -8.36 -12.06 4.91
N ALA A 535 -8.58 -12.70 6.07
CA ALA A 535 -8.51 -14.16 6.21
C ALA A 535 -9.60 -14.89 5.42
N GLY A 536 -10.77 -14.28 5.23
CA GLY A 536 -11.85 -14.86 4.42
C GLY A 536 -11.62 -14.75 2.91
N LEU A 537 -10.86 -13.75 2.46
CA LEU A 537 -10.52 -13.53 1.04
C LEU A 537 -9.23 -14.25 0.61
N GLY A 538 -8.36 -14.60 1.57
CA GLY A 538 -7.01 -15.14 1.39
C GLY A 538 -6.93 -16.66 1.36
#